data_AF-A0A193QL63-F1
#
_entry.id   AF-A0A193QL63-F1
#
_cell.length_a   1.000
_cell.length_b   1.000
_cell.length_c   1.000
_cell.angle_alpha   90.00
_cell.angle_beta   90.00
_cell.angle_gamma   90.00
#
_symmetry.space_group_name_H-M   'P 1'
#
loop_
_entity.id
_entity.type
_entity.pdbx_description
1 polymer ?
#
loop_
_entity_poly.entity_id
_entity_poly.type
_entity_poly.pdbx_seq_one_letter_code
_entity_poly.pdbx_strand_id
1 'polypeptide(L)'
;MSDIIDIASEREALFRERAIAEARRRYRPIPITGRCYHCEEKTPGNFCCFAAQNAGMIGRSTSMPSVNAGIFSHPVYLSLGV
;
A
#
# COMPACT_ATOMS: atom_id res chain seq x y z
N MET A 1 -0.71 12.38 -35.79
CA MET A 1 -1.70 11.37 -36.20
C MET A 1 -1.43 10.20 -35.30
N SER A 2 -2.23 9.98 -34.27
CA SER A 2 -2.03 8.89 -33.33
C SER A 2 -2.33 7.57 -34.03
N ASP A 3 -1.42 6.62 -33.90
CA ASP A 3 -1.64 5.28 -34.42
C ASP A 3 -2.43 4.42 -33.41
N ILE A 4 -2.71 3.18 -33.81
CA ILE A 4 -3.50 2.26 -32.99
C ILE A 4 -2.76 1.90 -31.68
N ILE A 5 -1.42 1.93 -31.70
CA ILE A 5 -0.57 1.62 -30.54
C ILE A 5 -0.65 2.76 -29.52
N ASP A 6 -0.60 4.01 -29.99
CA ASP A 6 -0.73 5.21 -29.15
C ASP A 6 -2.06 5.20 -28.39
N ILE A 7 -3.16 4.95 -29.12
CA ILE A 7 -4.51 4.90 -28.54
C ILE A 7 -4.65 3.76 -27.52
N ALA A 8 -4.06 2.60 -27.80
CA ALA A 8 -4.09 1.46 -26.88
C ALA A 8 -3.30 1.76 -25.59
N SER A 9 -2.14 2.41 -25.73
CA SER A 9 -1.27 2.78 -24.60
C SER A 9 -1.93 3.80 -23.68
N GLU A 10 -2.56 4.84 -24.25
CA GLU A 10 -3.32 5.83 -23.48
C GLU A 10 -4.50 5.21 -22.72
N ARG A 11 -5.22 4.27 -23.37
CA ARG A 11 -6.31 3.54 -22.72
C ARG A 11 -5.83 2.68 -21.56
N GLU A 12 -4.70 1.99 -21.72
CA GLU A 12 -4.14 1.18 -20.65
C GLU A 12 -3.75 2.05 -19.44
N ALA A 13 -3.09 3.19 -19.68
CA ALA A 13 -2.72 4.12 -18.63
C ALA A 13 -3.95 4.62 -17.85
N LEU A 14 -4.99 5.05 -18.56
CA LEU A 14 -6.25 5.49 -17.95
C LEU A 14 -6.94 4.37 -17.17
N PHE A 15 -6.93 3.14 -17.68
CA PHE A 15 -7.51 2.00 -16.98
C PHE A 15 -6.75 1.69 -15.69
N ARG A 16 -5.42 1.69 -15.74
CA ARG A 16 -4.54 1.47 -14.59
C ARG A 16 -4.77 2.52 -13.50
N GLU A 17 -4.81 3.80 -13.87
CA GLU A 17 -5.06 4.89 -12.92
C GLU A 17 -6.43 4.77 -12.26
N ARG A 18 -7.48 4.44 -13.03
CA ARG A 18 -8.82 4.21 -12.50
C ARG A 18 -8.85 3.05 -11.51
N ALA A 19 -8.22 1.92 -11.84
CA ALA A 19 -8.14 0.77 -10.95
C ALA A 19 -7.43 1.10 -9.63
N ILE A 20 -6.33 1.85 -9.68
CA ILE A 20 -5.61 2.32 -8.48
C ILE A 20 -6.48 3.26 -7.66
N ALA A 21 -7.14 4.23 -8.29
CA ALA A 21 -8.02 5.17 -7.61
C ALA A 21 -9.20 4.46 -6.93
N GLU A 22 -9.79 3.46 -7.59
CA GLU A 22 -10.87 2.65 -7.03
C GLU A 22 -10.39 1.79 -5.85
N ALA A 23 -9.23 1.14 -5.97
CA ALA A 23 -8.63 0.36 -4.88
C ALA A 23 -8.38 1.24 -3.64
N ARG A 24 -7.88 2.47 -3.84
CA ARG A 24 -7.70 3.45 -2.75
C ARG A 24 -9.02 3.88 -2.13
N ARG A 25 -10.07 4.10 -2.92
CA ARG A 25 -11.41 4.46 -2.41
C ARG A 25 -12.06 3.31 -1.62
N ARG A 26 -11.85 2.07 -2.05
CA ARG A 26 -12.36 0.88 -1.37
C ARG A 26 -11.56 0.52 -0.12
N TYR A 27 -10.33 1.01 0.01
CA TYR A 27 -9.50 0.77 1.18
C TYR A 27 -10.14 1.41 2.42
N ARG A 28 -10.62 0.58 3.33
CA ARG A 28 -10.99 0.98 4.69
C ARG A 28 -9.89 0.52 5.63
N PRO A 29 -9.32 1.40 6.47
CA PRO A 29 -8.34 0.99 7.45
C PRO A 29 -8.98 -0.03 8.38
N ILE A 30 -8.35 -1.20 8.50
CA ILE A 30 -8.77 -2.24 9.43
C ILE A 30 -8.39 -1.74 10.84
N PRO A 31 -9.33 -1.72 11.81
CA PRO A 31 -9.03 -1.20 13.14
C PRO A 31 -7.97 -2.06 13.84
N ILE A 32 -7.03 -1.43 14.53
CA ILE A 32 -6.02 -2.14 15.32
C ILE A 32 -6.64 -2.48 16.67
N THR A 33 -7.08 -3.72 16.83
CA THR A 33 -7.75 -4.21 18.07
C THR A 33 -6.76 -4.71 19.12
N GLY A 34 -5.46 -4.71 18.81
CA GLY A 34 -4.44 -5.34 19.66
C GLY A 34 -4.47 -6.87 19.63
N ARG A 35 -5.26 -7.46 18.71
CA ARG A 35 -5.37 -8.89 18.47
C ARG A 35 -5.30 -9.19 16.99
N CYS A 36 -4.79 -10.38 16.68
CA CYS A 36 -4.75 -10.86 15.31
C CYS A 36 -6.15 -11.19 14.80
N TYR A 37 -6.52 -10.70 13.61
CA TYR A 37 -7.79 -11.04 12.96
C TYR A 37 -7.94 -12.51 12.55
N HIS A 38 -6.85 -13.27 12.52
CA HIS A 38 -6.84 -14.66 12.10
C HIS A 38 -6.71 -15.65 13.28
N CYS A 39 -5.77 -15.37 14.19
CA CYS A 39 -5.36 -16.28 15.26
C CYS A 39 -5.83 -15.81 16.66
N GLU A 40 -6.43 -14.61 16.76
CA GLU A 40 -6.86 -13.93 18.01
C GLU A 40 -5.77 -13.69 19.08
N GLU A 41 -4.52 -14.08 18.79
CA GLU A 41 -3.36 -13.82 19.62
C GLU A 41 -3.15 -12.31 19.82
N LYS A 42 -2.58 -11.94 20.97
CA LYS A 42 -2.26 -10.54 21.28
C LYS A 42 -1.20 -10.03 20.29
N THR A 43 -1.53 -8.98 19.56
CA THR A 43 -0.64 -8.33 18.59
C THR A 43 -0.56 -6.84 18.90
N PRO A 44 0.45 -6.39 19.66
CA PRO A 44 0.59 -4.97 20.00
C PRO A 44 0.86 -4.17 18.73
N GLY A 45 -0.06 -3.25 18.40
CA GLY A 45 0.10 -2.32 17.27
C GLY A 45 -0.08 -2.91 15.87
N ASN A 46 -0.36 -4.21 15.74
CA ASN A 46 -0.50 -4.89 14.45
C ASN A 46 -1.87 -5.54 14.28
N PHE A 47 -2.33 -5.60 13.03
CA PHE A 47 -3.58 -6.27 12.66
C PHE A 47 -3.46 -7.81 12.66
N CYS A 48 -2.24 -8.36 12.58
CA CYS A 48 -2.06 -9.81 12.49
C CYS A 48 -0.76 -10.31 13.13
N CYS A 49 -0.77 -11.57 13.57
CA CYS A 49 0.37 -12.25 14.19
C CYS A 49 1.48 -12.49 13.14
N PHE A 50 2.75 -12.42 13.56
CA PHE A 50 3.90 -12.56 12.63
C PHE A 50 3.87 -13.91 11.89
N ALA A 51 3.39 -14.97 12.55
CA ALA A 51 3.19 -16.28 11.92
C ALA A 51 2.19 -16.20 10.75
N ALA A 52 1.04 -15.55 10.95
CA ALA A 52 0.01 -15.41 9.91
C ALA A 52 0.42 -14.46 8.78
N GLN A 53 1.26 -13.45 9.07
CA GLN A 53 1.86 -12.59 8.04
C GLN A 53 2.81 -13.38 7.11
N ASN A 54 3.57 -14.31 7.67
CA ASN A 54 4.53 -15.12 6.89
C ASN A 54 3.90 -16.35 6.24
N ALA A 55 2.77 -16.83 6.74
CA ALA A 55 2.00 -17.92 6.14
C ALA A 55 1.26 -17.52 4.84
N GLY A 56 1.38 -16.26 4.39
CA GLY A 56 0.74 -15.77 3.16
C GLY A 56 -0.79 -15.65 3.25
N MET A 57 -1.35 -15.81 4.46
CA MET A 57 -2.81 -15.77 4.69
C MET A 57 -3.39 -14.36 4.69
N ILE A 58 -2.51 -13.36 4.78
CA ILE A 58 -2.80 -11.95 4.60
C ILE A 58 -1.77 -11.46 3.60
N GLY A 59 -2.23 -10.94 2.46
CA GLY A 59 -1.36 -10.39 1.43
C GLY A 59 -0.32 -9.50 2.09
N ARG A 60 0.96 -9.76 1.79
CA ARG A 60 2.13 -9.06 2.32
C ARG A 60 2.01 -7.57 1.94
N SER A 61 1.22 -6.83 2.70
CA SER A 61 1.04 -5.39 2.53
C SER A 61 2.32 -4.76 3.04
N THR A 62 3.29 -4.66 2.14
CA THR A 62 4.37 -3.71 2.27
C THR A 62 3.76 -2.36 2.63
N SER A 63 4.27 -1.78 3.72
CA SER A 63 4.07 -0.40 4.15
C SER A 63 2.64 0.04 4.47
N MET A 64 2.25 -0.10 5.75
CA MET A 64 1.78 1.12 6.42
C MET A 64 3.00 2.01 6.67
N PRO A 65 2.99 3.31 6.33
CA PRO A 65 3.94 4.23 6.94
C PRO A 65 3.58 4.29 8.42
N SER A 66 4.54 3.88 9.26
CA SER A 66 4.49 4.07 10.70
C SER A 66 4.26 5.55 11.00
N VAL A 67 3.05 5.91 11.40
CA VAL A 67 2.81 7.22 12.01
C VAL A 67 3.34 7.14 13.44
N ASN A 68 4.48 7.79 13.66
CA ASN A 68 5.05 8.22 14.94
C ASN A 68 5.67 7.17 15.88
N ALA A 69 6.95 6.90 15.66
CA ALA A 69 7.95 6.98 16.73
C ALA A 69 9.24 7.53 16.10
N GLY A 70 9.73 8.65 16.64
CA GLY A 70 10.63 9.58 15.95
C GLY A 70 11.92 8.98 15.41
N ILE A 71 12.33 9.46 14.23
CA ILE A 71 13.71 9.75 13.79
C ILE A 71 13.53 10.57 12.50
N PHE A 72 13.66 11.90 12.62
CA PHE A 72 13.77 12.82 11.48
C PHE A 72 15.23 12.77 11.03
N SER A 73 15.59 11.75 10.25
CA SER A 73 16.88 11.70 9.54
C SER A 73 16.61 11.98 8.07
N HIS A 74 17.16 13.10 7.60
CA HIS A 74 17.06 13.69 6.26
C HIS A 74 16.98 12.71 5.07
N PRO A 75 16.16 13.02 4.04
CA PRO A 75 16.41 12.55 2.69
C PRO A 75 17.22 13.57 1.89
N VAL A 76 18.42 13.15 1.49
CA VAL A 76 19.30 13.76 0.50
C VAL A 76 18.76 13.46 -0.91
N TYR A 77 18.54 14.52 -1.70
CA TYR A 77 18.55 14.62 -3.17
C TYR A 77 17.53 13.83 -4.02
N LEU A 78 16.75 14.53 -4.86
CA LEU A 78 17.05 14.75 -6.29
C LEU A 78 15.96 15.62 -6.94
N SER A 79 16.27 16.86 -7.32
CA SER A 79 15.49 17.61 -8.32
C SER A 79 16.45 18.46 -9.15
N LEU A 80 16.76 17.92 -10.32
CA LEU A 80 17.41 18.57 -11.46
C LEU A 80 16.42 19.54 -12.13
N GLY A 81 16.90 20.76 -12.38
CA GLY A 81 16.74 21.53 -13.62
C GLY A 81 15.35 21.98 -14.07
N VAL A 82 15.03 23.27 -13.82
CA VAL A 82 14.68 24.26 -14.84
C VAL A 82 15.35 25.59 -14.45
#